data_AF-A0A938EFP6-F1
#
_entry.id   AF-A0A938EFP6-F1
#
_cell.length_a   1.000
_cell.length_b   1.000
_cell.length_c   1.000
_cell.angle_alpha   90.00
_cell.angle_beta   90.00
_cell.angle_gamma   90.00
#
_symmetry.space_group_name_H-M   'P 1'
#
loop_
_entity.id
_entity.type
_entity.pdbx_description
1 polymer ?
#
loop_
_entity_poly.entity_id
_entity_poly.type
_entity_poly.pdbx_seq_one_letter_code
_entity_poly.pdbx_strand_id
1 'polypeptide(L)'
;IAPLDRRHVVWEEIVKANNWTQSFFVGKFTNSVATDNAQLVDAALKKSPDVVGIFAPYDELTKGTVSGIESNNLQASIKAYGIDISNADIEIMTKEGSPWVATAGTDPNAIGAAVVRNMALEIAGQLGVKSVDFPGVLITAQFLKDNAVKNMVDLRAKLPELNLASVSGADWIPAVQF
;
A
#
# COMPACT_ATOMS: atom_id res chain seq x y z
N ILE A 1 11.87 -5.01 -14.22
CA ILE A 1 11.85 -3.66 -13.60
C ILE A 1 11.45 -3.79 -12.13
N ALA A 2 11.95 -2.92 -11.25
CA ALA A 2 11.68 -3.02 -9.82
C ALA A 2 10.17 -2.79 -9.54
N PRO A 3 9.64 -3.21 -8.37
CA PRO A 3 8.22 -3.01 -8.04
C PRO A 3 7.76 -1.55 -8.13
N LEU A 4 8.56 -0.59 -7.65
CA LEU A 4 8.23 0.83 -7.72
C LEU A 4 8.22 1.35 -9.17
N ASP A 5 9.15 0.88 -10.01
CA ASP A 5 9.16 1.21 -11.44
C ASP A 5 7.88 0.71 -12.13
N ARG A 6 7.39 -0.50 -11.78
CA ARG A 6 6.12 -1.04 -12.31
C ARG A 6 4.94 -0.15 -11.91
N ARG A 7 4.89 0.26 -10.65
CA ARG A 7 3.86 1.17 -10.12
C ARG A 7 3.92 2.53 -10.83
N HIS A 8 5.12 3.02 -11.16
CA HIS A 8 5.31 4.28 -11.86
C HIS A 8 4.78 4.26 -13.30
N VAL A 9 5.02 3.17 -14.06
CA VAL A 9 4.45 3.02 -15.41
C VAL A 9 2.92 3.16 -15.39
N VAL A 10 2.25 2.48 -14.46
CA VAL A 10 0.79 2.58 -14.30
C VAL A 10 0.38 4.00 -13.87
N TRP A 11 1.14 4.65 -13.00
CA TRP A 11 0.89 6.04 -12.60
C TRP A 11 0.91 6.98 -13.80
N GLU A 12 1.92 6.90 -14.68
CA GLU A 12 2.02 7.74 -15.87
C GLU A 12 0.82 7.54 -16.82
N GLU A 13 0.39 6.29 -17.00
CA GLU A 13 -0.80 5.95 -17.78
C GLU A 13 -2.07 6.57 -17.20
N ILE A 14 -2.27 6.48 -15.88
CA ILE A 14 -3.43 7.04 -15.19
C ILE A 14 -3.44 8.57 -15.21
N VAL A 15 -2.29 9.21 -14.97
CA VAL A 15 -2.14 10.67 -15.05
C VAL A 15 -2.54 11.17 -16.43
N LYS A 16 -2.02 10.51 -17.49
CA LYS A 16 -2.34 10.84 -18.87
C LYS A 16 -3.81 10.60 -19.19
N ALA A 17 -4.37 9.46 -18.81
CA ALA A 17 -5.74 9.09 -19.11
C ALA A 17 -6.77 10.03 -18.47
N ASN A 18 -6.44 10.60 -17.30
CA ASN A 18 -7.33 11.51 -16.56
C ASN A 18 -7.00 12.99 -16.74
N ASN A 19 -6.01 13.33 -17.59
CA ASN A 19 -5.50 14.70 -17.76
C ASN A 19 -5.13 15.37 -16.43
N TRP A 20 -4.53 14.62 -15.51
CA TRP A 20 -4.06 15.16 -14.23
C TRP A 20 -2.76 15.92 -14.40
N THR A 21 -2.61 17.00 -13.63
CA THR A 21 -1.35 17.74 -13.54
C THR A 21 -0.55 17.20 -12.37
N GLN A 22 0.65 16.69 -12.63
CA GLN A 22 1.57 16.29 -11.58
C GLN A 22 2.41 17.49 -11.12
N SER A 23 2.12 18.01 -9.93
CA SER A 23 2.82 19.19 -9.39
C SER A 23 4.25 18.91 -8.93
N PHE A 24 4.54 17.69 -8.46
CA PHE A 24 5.89 17.28 -8.05
C PHE A 24 6.09 15.76 -8.12
N PHE A 25 7.35 15.33 -8.13
CA PHE A 25 7.78 13.94 -7.96
C PHE A 25 8.97 13.94 -7.02
N VAL A 26 8.77 13.48 -5.79
CA VAL A 26 9.82 13.39 -4.77
C VAL A 26 9.74 12.03 -4.09
N GLY A 27 10.88 11.51 -3.67
CA GLY A 27 10.95 10.19 -3.06
C GLY A 27 12.37 9.69 -3.00
N LYS A 28 12.77 9.06 -1.89
CA LYS A 28 14.01 8.29 -1.83
C LYS A 28 13.88 7.08 -0.92
N PHE A 29 14.53 5.99 -1.30
CA PHE A 29 14.68 4.81 -0.47
C PHE A 29 15.94 4.94 0.40
N THR A 30 15.75 4.94 1.73
CA THR A 30 16.83 5.06 2.72
C THR A 30 16.54 4.12 3.88
N ASN A 31 17.42 4.10 4.89
CA ASN A 31 17.18 3.35 6.13
C ASN A 31 16.04 3.94 6.99
N SER A 32 15.61 5.17 6.69
CA SER A 32 14.59 5.92 7.45
C SER A 32 13.57 6.54 6.49
N VAL A 33 12.97 5.70 5.64
CA VAL A 33 12.12 6.14 4.51
C VAL A 33 11.05 7.15 4.95
N ALA A 34 10.24 6.85 5.97
CA ALA A 34 9.19 7.77 6.41
C ALA A 34 9.73 9.15 6.82
N THR A 35 10.70 9.18 7.75
CA THR A 35 11.28 10.43 8.28
C THR A 35 11.92 11.28 7.19
N ASP A 36 12.72 10.64 6.34
CA ASP A 36 13.44 11.34 5.28
C ASP A 36 12.51 11.92 4.22
N ASN A 37 11.43 11.20 3.88
CA ASN A 37 10.49 11.65 2.87
C ASN A 37 9.50 12.69 3.40
N ALA A 38 9.25 12.75 4.71
CA ALA A 38 8.46 13.83 5.31
C ALA A 38 9.06 15.21 5.02
N GLN A 39 10.39 15.34 5.09
CA GLN A 39 11.09 16.59 4.75
C GLN A 39 10.99 16.95 3.26
N LEU A 40 11.05 15.95 2.38
CA LEU A 40 10.90 16.16 0.94
C LEU A 40 9.48 16.60 0.58
N VAL A 41 8.47 15.97 1.19
CA VAL A 41 7.06 16.33 0.98
C VAL A 41 6.78 17.74 1.52
N ASP A 42 7.27 18.09 2.72
CA ASP A 42 7.15 19.44 3.26
C ASP A 42 7.69 20.51 2.28
N ALA A 43 8.89 20.30 1.75
CA ALA A 43 9.50 21.21 0.78
C ALA A 43 8.72 21.29 -0.54
N ALA A 44 8.15 20.16 -1.00
CA ALA A 44 7.36 20.09 -2.23
C ALA A 44 6.00 20.80 -2.10
N LEU A 45 5.32 20.63 -0.96
CA LEU A 45 4.03 21.26 -0.65
C LEU A 45 4.14 22.80 -0.66
N LYS A 46 5.22 23.35 -0.09
CA LYS A 46 5.47 24.81 -0.08
C LYS A 46 5.61 25.41 -1.48
N LYS A 47 6.00 24.61 -2.48
CA LYS A 47 6.14 25.02 -3.89
C LYS A 47 4.92 24.66 -4.74
N SER A 48 3.95 23.95 -4.17
CA SER A 48 2.82 23.35 -4.89
C SER A 48 1.50 23.62 -4.17
N PRO A 49 1.09 24.89 -4.03
CA PRO A 49 -0.07 25.28 -3.20
C PRO A 49 -1.41 24.70 -3.68
N ASP A 50 -1.51 24.35 -4.96
CA ASP A 50 -2.76 23.85 -5.58
C ASP A 50 -2.91 22.32 -5.53
N VAL A 51 -1.97 21.60 -4.89
CA VAL A 51 -2.04 20.14 -4.81
C VAL A 51 -3.20 19.71 -3.90
N VAL A 52 -4.02 18.77 -4.37
CA VAL A 52 -5.21 18.26 -3.65
C VAL A 52 -5.07 16.79 -3.22
N GLY A 53 -4.11 16.08 -3.81
CA GLY A 53 -3.88 14.67 -3.54
C GLY A 53 -2.44 14.26 -3.80
N ILE A 54 -1.96 13.28 -3.04
CA ILE A 54 -0.62 12.72 -3.18
C ILE A 54 -0.73 11.20 -3.24
N PHE A 55 -0.15 10.61 -4.27
CA PHE A 55 0.03 9.16 -4.38
C PHE A 55 1.45 8.77 -3.96
N ALA A 56 1.55 7.85 -3.01
CA ALA A 56 2.81 7.33 -2.48
C ALA A 56 2.83 5.80 -2.64
N PRO A 57 3.67 5.24 -3.54
CA PRO A 57 3.56 3.84 -3.95
C PRO A 57 4.25 2.87 -2.97
N TYR A 58 4.31 3.17 -1.67
CA TYR A 58 4.87 2.35 -0.58
C TYR A 58 4.40 2.94 0.76
N ASP A 59 4.06 2.11 1.75
CA ASP A 59 3.48 2.55 3.03
C ASP A 59 4.41 3.52 3.78
N GLU A 60 5.71 3.27 3.83
CA GLU A 60 6.67 4.19 4.46
C GLU A 60 6.74 5.56 3.76
N LEU A 61 6.63 5.59 2.42
CA LEU A 61 6.52 6.86 1.70
C LEU A 61 5.21 7.58 2.06
N THR A 62 4.14 6.81 2.27
CA THR A 62 2.83 7.35 2.65
C THR A 62 2.85 7.87 4.08
N LYS A 63 3.50 7.19 5.03
CA LYS A 63 3.74 7.68 6.40
C LYS A 63 4.47 9.03 6.38
N GLY A 64 5.55 9.13 5.60
CA GLY A 64 6.26 10.41 5.40
C GLY A 64 5.38 11.49 4.78
N THR A 65 4.54 11.11 3.80
CA THR A 65 3.57 12.02 3.17
C THR A 65 2.55 12.55 4.17
N VAL A 66 1.98 11.69 5.01
CA VAL A 66 1.05 12.08 6.08
C VAL A 66 1.72 13.06 7.04
N SER A 67 2.94 12.76 7.52
CA SER A 67 3.69 13.67 8.39
C SER A 67 3.95 15.03 7.76
N GLY A 68 4.28 15.07 6.45
CA GLY A 68 4.46 16.31 5.70
C GLY A 68 3.17 17.13 5.57
N ILE A 69 2.04 16.48 5.30
CA ILE A 69 0.72 17.13 5.24
C ILE A 69 0.33 17.68 6.61
N GLU A 70 0.45 16.88 7.67
CA GLU A 70 0.09 17.27 9.04
C GLU A 70 0.95 18.44 9.53
N SER A 71 2.27 18.40 9.27
CA SER A 71 3.20 19.46 9.68
C SER A 71 2.93 20.81 9.01
N ASN A 72 2.24 20.81 7.87
CA ASN A 72 1.78 22.03 7.17
C ASN A 72 0.31 22.37 7.49
N ASN A 73 -0.36 21.62 8.37
CA ASN A 73 -1.78 21.76 8.71
C ASN A 73 -2.73 21.59 7.50
N LEU A 74 -2.36 20.77 6.51
CA LEU A 74 -3.09 20.63 5.25
C LEU A 74 -4.03 19.41 5.19
N GLN A 75 -4.24 18.72 6.32
CA GLN A 75 -5.03 17.47 6.39
C GLN A 75 -6.50 17.60 5.95
N ALA A 76 -7.07 18.81 6.05
CA ALA A 76 -8.41 19.10 5.55
C ALA A 76 -8.47 19.16 4.01
N SER A 77 -7.40 19.63 3.37
CA SER A 77 -7.37 19.99 1.94
C SER A 77 -6.66 18.95 1.05
N ILE A 78 -5.72 18.19 1.61
CA ILE A 78 -4.89 17.23 0.85
C ILE A 78 -5.16 15.81 1.35
N LYS A 79 -5.38 14.89 0.41
CA LYS A 79 -5.55 13.45 0.71
C LYS A 79 -4.36 12.62 0.22
N ALA A 80 -3.94 11.66 1.03
CA ALA A 80 -2.87 10.72 0.71
C ALA A 80 -3.46 9.36 0.31
N TYR A 81 -2.90 8.80 -0.77
CA TYR A 81 -3.24 7.50 -1.34
C TYR A 81 -1.98 6.63 -1.38
N GLY A 82 -2.03 5.46 -0.75
CA GLY A 82 -0.88 4.60 -0.53
C GLY A 82 -0.92 3.28 -1.29
N ILE A 83 0.17 2.52 -1.15
CA ILE A 83 0.23 1.08 -1.39
C ILE A 83 0.82 0.43 -0.12
N ASP A 84 0.47 -0.83 0.11
CA ASP A 84 0.84 -1.66 1.25
C ASP A 84 0.03 -1.33 2.52
N ILE A 85 0.03 -2.23 3.50
CA ILE A 85 -0.72 -2.11 4.75
C ILE A 85 -0.03 -2.88 5.89
N SER A 86 -0.06 -2.30 7.09
CA SER A 86 0.48 -2.83 8.34
C SER A 86 -0.36 -2.37 9.53
N ASN A 87 -0.08 -2.88 10.73
CA ASN A 87 -0.73 -2.38 11.96
C ASN A 87 -0.51 -0.87 12.16
N ALA A 88 0.71 -0.38 11.87
CA ALA A 88 1.03 1.04 11.98
C ALA A 88 0.23 1.89 10.99
N ASP A 89 0.00 1.39 9.78
CA ASP A 89 -0.81 2.08 8.77
C ASP A 89 -2.27 2.18 9.20
N ILE A 90 -2.82 1.08 9.74
CA ILE A 90 -4.20 1.05 10.25
C ILE A 90 -4.37 2.12 11.34
N GLU A 91 -3.42 2.22 12.27
CA GLU A 91 -3.44 3.25 13.32
C GLU A 91 -3.45 4.68 12.71
N ILE A 92 -2.56 4.94 11.74
CA ILE A 92 -2.48 6.26 11.09
C ILE A 92 -3.74 6.57 10.26
N MET A 93 -4.26 5.62 9.49
CA MET A 93 -5.47 5.79 8.67
C MET A 93 -6.72 5.99 9.52
N THR A 94 -6.79 5.33 10.69
CA THR A 94 -7.97 5.41 11.57
C THR A 94 -7.95 6.62 12.52
N LYS A 95 -6.81 7.29 12.68
CA LYS A 95 -6.69 8.55 13.43
C LYS A 95 -7.72 9.59 12.95
N GLU A 96 -8.27 10.34 13.90
CA GLU A 96 -9.17 11.46 13.61
C GLU A 96 -8.44 12.51 12.76
N GLY A 97 -9.09 13.01 11.71
CA GLY A 97 -8.50 14.00 10.81
C GLY A 97 -7.38 13.48 9.89
N SER A 98 -7.05 12.19 9.93
CA SER A 98 -5.98 11.63 9.09
C SER A 98 -6.20 11.93 7.60
N PRO A 99 -5.17 12.42 6.88
CA PRO A 99 -5.27 12.64 5.45
C PRO A 99 -5.12 11.35 4.63
N TRP A 100 -4.72 10.23 5.23
CA TRP A 100 -4.57 8.96 4.53
C TRP A 100 -5.92 8.26 4.35
N VAL A 101 -6.49 8.37 3.15
CA VAL A 101 -7.88 7.93 2.90
C VAL A 101 -8.00 6.54 2.29
N ALA A 102 -6.98 6.08 1.56
CA ALA A 102 -6.98 4.76 0.96
C ALA A 102 -5.56 4.22 0.74
N THR A 103 -5.44 2.90 0.78
CA THR A 103 -4.27 2.16 0.32
C THR A 103 -4.71 0.92 -0.47
N ALA A 104 -3.88 0.47 -1.41
CA ALA A 104 -4.04 -0.85 -2.01
C ALA A 104 -2.99 -1.78 -1.39
N GLY A 105 -3.37 -2.97 -0.93
CA GLY A 105 -2.43 -3.84 -0.22
C GLY A 105 -2.70 -5.32 -0.41
N THR A 106 -1.70 -6.11 -0.02
CA THR A 106 -1.79 -7.55 0.21
C THR A 106 -1.43 -7.81 1.66
N ASP A 107 -1.84 -8.93 2.24
CA ASP A 107 -1.31 -9.33 3.54
C ASP A 107 0.13 -9.89 3.37
N PRO A 108 1.17 -9.27 3.95
CA PRO A 108 2.54 -9.77 3.83
C PRO A 108 2.72 -11.19 4.38
N ASN A 109 1.94 -11.61 5.38
CA ASN A 109 2.00 -12.99 5.89
C ASN A 109 1.46 -13.98 4.86
N ALA A 110 0.30 -13.69 4.26
CA ALA A 110 -0.30 -14.47 3.20
C ALA A 110 0.62 -14.58 1.97
N ILE A 111 1.27 -13.47 1.60
CA ILE A 111 2.27 -13.44 0.51
C ILE A 111 3.45 -14.36 0.84
N GLY A 112 4.01 -14.26 2.05
CA GLY A 112 5.11 -15.12 2.48
C GLY A 112 4.76 -16.60 2.38
N ALA A 113 3.58 -16.99 2.89
CA ALA A 113 3.07 -18.36 2.76
C ALA A 113 2.88 -18.77 1.30
N ALA A 114 2.30 -17.91 0.46
CA ALA A 114 2.09 -18.20 -0.96
C ALA A 114 3.41 -18.37 -1.73
N VAL A 115 4.45 -17.61 -1.42
CA VAL A 115 5.79 -17.78 -2.00
C VAL A 115 6.39 -19.14 -1.63
N VAL A 116 6.26 -19.57 -0.36
CA VAL A 116 6.73 -20.90 0.06
C VAL A 116 5.96 -22.01 -0.66
N ARG A 117 4.64 -21.86 -0.84
CA ARG A 117 3.83 -22.81 -1.62
C ARG A 117 4.28 -22.88 -3.08
N ASN A 118 4.51 -21.74 -3.73
CA ASN A 118 5.05 -21.68 -5.09
C ASN A 118 6.40 -22.41 -5.21
N MET A 119 7.30 -22.21 -4.25
CA MET A 119 8.58 -22.91 -4.22
C MET A 119 8.41 -24.42 -4.08
N ALA A 120 7.51 -24.87 -3.20
CA ALA A 120 7.22 -26.28 -3.02
C ALA A 120 6.65 -26.93 -4.29
N LEU A 121 5.74 -26.23 -4.98
CA LEU A 121 5.18 -26.67 -6.26
C LEU A 121 6.25 -26.72 -7.36
N GLU A 122 7.18 -25.76 -7.41
CA GLU A 122 8.28 -25.77 -8.37
C GLU A 122 9.20 -26.97 -8.14
N ILE A 123 9.58 -27.25 -6.89
CA ILE A 123 10.39 -28.42 -6.52
C ILE A 123 9.67 -29.73 -6.90
N ALA A 124 8.35 -29.78 -6.74
CA ALA A 124 7.54 -30.94 -7.12
C ALA A 124 7.29 -31.05 -8.64
N GLY A 125 7.72 -30.07 -9.46
CA GLY A 125 7.43 -30.01 -10.89
C GLY A 125 5.95 -29.72 -11.21
N GLN A 126 5.21 -29.14 -10.26
CA GLN A 126 3.76 -28.92 -10.31
C GLN A 126 3.35 -27.46 -10.52
N LEU A 127 4.28 -26.49 -10.44
CA LEU A 127 3.92 -25.07 -10.55
C LEU A 127 3.42 -24.70 -11.97
N GLY A 128 4.06 -25.22 -13.01
CA GLY A 128 3.62 -25.08 -14.41
C GLY A 128 3.68 -23.67 -15.01
N VAL A 129 4.03 -22.65 -14.22
CA VAL A 129 4.12 -21.24 -14.64
C VAL A 129 5.42 -20.60 -14.16
N LYS A 130 5.89 -19.57 -14.87
CA LYS A 130 7.12 -18.83 -14.53
C LYS A 130 6.88 -17.60 -13.65
N SER A 131 5.63 -17.18 -13.51
CA SER A 131 5.25 -16.00 -12.75
C SER A 131 3.88 -16.23 -12.12
N VAL A 132 3.74 -15.76 -10.88
CA VAL A 132 2.52 -15.82 -10.10
C VAL A 132 2.25 -14.41 -9.61
N ASP A 133 1.09 -13.88 -9.96
CA ASP A 133 0.63 -12.57 -9.50
C ASP A 133 -0.30 -12.72 -8.31
N PHE A 134 -0.09 -11.89 -7.28
CA PHE A 134 -0.96 -11.85 -6.11
C PHE A 134 -1.91 -10.66 -6.21
N PRO A 135 -3.23 -10.87 -6.12
CA PRO A 135 -4.20 -9.79 -6.20
C PRO A 135 -4.08 -8.86 -4.99
N GLY A 136 -3.98 -7.56 -5.25
CA GLY A 136 -4.10 -6.52 -4.22
C GLY A 136 -5.57 -6.15 -3.96
N VAL A 137 -5.84 -5.68 -2.75
CA VAL A 137 -7.18 -5.28 -2.28
C VAL A 137 -7.18 -3.80 -1.93
N LEU A 138 -8.24 -3.08 -2.29
CA LEU A 138 -8.46 -1.70 -1.86
C LEU A 138 -8.91 -1.68 -0.39
N ILE A 139 -8.21 -0.90 0.43
CA ILE A 139 -8.50 -0.69 1.85
C ILE A 139 -8.68 0.81 2.08
N THR A 140 -9.88 1.24 2.49
CA THR A 140 -10.18 2.65 2.77
C THR A 140 -10.19 2.93 4.26
N ALA A 141 -9.80 4.14 4.65
CA ALA A 141 -9.88 4.58 6.05
C ALA A 141 -11.32 4.51 6.58
N GLN A 142 -12.30 4.76 5.72
CA GLN A 142 -13.72 4.62 6.05
C GLN A 142 -14.07 3.18 6.39
N PHE A 143 -13.66 2.21 5.56
CA PHE A 143 -13.88 0.79 5.84
C PHE A 143 -13.27 0.36 7.18
N LEU A 144 -12.03 0.79 7.46
CA LEU A 144 -11.35 0.48 8.72
C LEU A 144 -12.13 1.02 9.93
N LYS A 145 -12.60 2.27 9.86
CA LYS A 145 -13.38 2.93 10.92
C LYS A 145 -14.73 2.27 11.13
N ASP A 146 -15.48 2.04 10.05
CA ASP A 146 -16.83 1.44 10.10
C ASP A 146 -16.82 0.02 10.67
N ASN A 147 -15.72 -0.71 10.46
CA ASN A 147 -15.55 -2.08 10.94
C ASN A 147 -14.74 -2.19 12.23
N ALA A 148 -14.38 -1.06 12.84
CA ALA A 148 -13.56 -0.99 14.05
C ALA A 148 -12.27 -1.82 13.95
N VAL A 149 -11.63 -1.82 12.78
CA VAL A 149 -10.39 -2.56 12.52
C VAL A 149 -9.23 -1.86 13.23
N LYS A 150 -8.53 -2.57 14.13
CA LYS A 150 -7.41 -2.01 14.91
C LYS A 150 -6.05 -2.54 14.50
N ASN A 151 -6.02 -3.64 13.75
CA ASN A 151 -4.80 -4.35 13.38
C ASN A 151 -5.08 -5.29 12.20
N MET A 152 -4.03 -5.96 11.72
CA MET A 152 -4.10 -6.90 10.60
C MET A 152 -4.96 -8.14 10.88
N VAL A 153 -5.10 -8.58 12.13
CA VAL A 153 -5.99 -9.70 12.48
C VAL A 153 -7.45 -9.30 12.26
N ASP A 154 -7.85 -8.14 12.79
CA ASP A 154 -9.19 -7.60 12.55
C ASP A 154 -9.43 -7.37 11.05
N LEU A 155 -8.43 -6.84 10.34
CA LEU A 155 -8.53 -6.58 8.90
C LEU A 155 -8.77 -7.86 8.11
N ARG A 156 -8.01 -8.94 8.37
CA ARG A 156 -8.18 -10.24 7.69
C ARG A 156 -9.55 -10.85 7.97
N ALA A 157 -10.05 -10.72 9.19
CA ALA A 157 -11.38 -11.19 9.55
C ALA A 157 -12.49 -10.47 8.78
N LYS A 158 -12.25 -9.21 8.39
CA LYS A 158 -13.21 -8.36 7.67
C LYS A 158 -13.00 -8.35 6.15
N LEU A 159 -11.79 -8.66 5.67
CA LEU A 159 -11.43 -8.77 4.26
C LEU A 159 -10.74 -10.12 3.97
N PRO A 160 -11.52 -11.22 3.82
CA PRO A 160 -10.98 -12.56 3.59
C PRO A 160 -10.13 -12.68 2.30
N GLU A 161 -10.34 -11.79 1.33
CA GLU A 161 -9.57 -11.71 0.08
C GLU A 161 -8.06 -11.52 0.32
N LEU A 162 -7.67 -10.90 1.45
CA LEU A 162 -6.27 -10.72 1.82
C LEU A 162 -5.54 -12.03 2.13
N ASN A 163 -6.24 -13.11 2.46
CA ASN A 163 -5.62 -14.36 2.93
C ASN A 163 -4.97 -15.18 1.81
N LEU A 164 -5.27 -14.91 0.54
CA LEU A 164 -4.70 -15.62 -0.63
C LEU A 164 -4.77 -17.16 -0.52
N ALA A 165 -5.74 -17.70 0.22
CA ALA A 165 -5.77 -19.11 0.62
C ALA A 165 -5.86 -20.06 -0.60
N SER A 166 -6.52 -19.63 -1.67
CA SER A 166 -6.70 -20.40 -2.91
C SER A 166 -5.55 -20.28 -3.91
N VAL A 167 -4.59 -19.36 -3.70
CA VAL A 167 -3.48 -19.16 -4.64
C VAL A 167 -2.43 -20.24 -4.42
N SER A 168 -2.10 -21.01 -5.45
CA SER A 168 -1.01 -22.01 -5.42
C SER A 168 -1.20 -23.10 -4.35
N GLY A 169 -2.42 -23.62 -4.23
CA GLY A 169 -2.73 -24.78 -3.40
C GLY A 169 -2.44 -26.12 -4.11
N ALA A 170 -2.24 -27.17 -3.31
CA ALA A 170 -2.27 -28.56 -3.73
C ALA A 170 -2.74 -29.43 -2.55
N ASP A 171 -3.29 -30.61 -2.81
CA ASP A 171 -3.87 -31.49 -1.77
C ASP A 171 -2.89 -31.83 -0.64
N TRP A 172 -1.59 -31.84 -0.94
CA TRP A 172 -0.50 -32.13 0.00
C TRP A 172 0.09 -30.89 0.67
N ILE A 173 -0.32 -29.68 0.27
CA ILE A 173 0.13 -28.40 0.84
C ILE A 173 -0.98 -27.86 1.76
N PRO A 174 -0.76 -27.81 3.09
CA PRO A 174 -1.73 -27.23 4.00
C PRO A 174 -2.00 -25.75 3.67
N ALA A 175 -3.27 -25.35 3.66
CA ALA A 175 -3.64 -23.94 3.63
C ALA A 175 -3.41 -23.33 5.02
N VAL A 176 -2.56 -22.31 5.11
CA VAL A 176 -2.32 -21.55 6.35
C VAL A 176 -3.32 -20.40 6.42
N GLN A 177 -3.93 -20.20 7.59
CA GLN A 177 -4.78 -19.06 7.91
C GLN A 177 -4.13 -18.27 9.06
N PHE A 178 -4.26 -16.95 9.04
CA PHE A 178 -3.57 -16.00 9.94
C PHE A 178 -4.54 -15.17 10.76
#